data_AF-A0A7Y2DG03-F1
#
_entry.id   AF-A0A7Y2DG03-F1
#
_cell.length_a   1.000
_cell.length_b   1.000
_cell.length_c   1.000
_cell.angle_alpha   90.00
_cell.angle_beta   90.00
_cell.angle_gamma   90.00
#
_symmetry.space_group_name_H-M   'P 1'
#
loop_
_entity.id
_entity.type
_entity.pdbx_description
1 polymer ?
#
loop_
_entity_poly.entity_id
_entity_poly.type
_entity_poly.pdbx_seq_one_letter_code
_entity_poly.pdbx_strand_id
1 'polypeptide(L)'
;MEGLSENQKQFFKEEGYLVIEDLLSEEEVSYYSNLYNSFLDNSIDALKYRSDLSGDSTKEEKITQIMVPSKLVPELLKQTLHQKTLQIAKMLLGDDIELDFDMLINKPPYSNSITPWHQDVAYWIDMP
;
A
#
# COMPACT_ATOMS: atom_id res chain seq x y z
N MET A 1 4.45 16.79 -10.31
CA MET A 1 5.40 15.68 -10.56
C MET A 1 5.84 15.79 -12.01
N GLU A 2 7.13 15.77 -12.28
CA GLU A 2 7.61 15.59 -13.66
C GLU A 2 7.15 14.21 -14.15
N GLY A 3 6.68 14.11 -15.39
CA GLY A 3 6.16 12.85 -15.91
C GLY A 3 7.21 11.73 -15.96
N LEU A 4 6.78 10.47 -15.93
CA LEU A 4 7.65 9.31 -16.16
C LEU A 4 8.33 9.40 -17.54
N SER A 5 9.64 9.14 -17.55
CA SER A 5 10.41 9.03 -18.78
C SER A 5 10.05 7.78 -19.59
N GLU A 6 10.32 7.80 -20.89
CA GLU A 6 10.09 6.63 -21.75
C GLU A 6 10.92 5.41 -21.31
N ASN A 7 12.13 5.63 -20.78
CA ASN A 7 12.95 4.54 -20.22
C ASN A 7 12.29 3.88 -19.01
N GLN A 8 11.66 4.65 -18.12
CA GLN A 8 10.94 4.11 -16.97
C GLN A 8 9.70 3.31 -17.40
N LYS A 9 8.96 3.80 -18.41
CA LYS A 9 7.81 3.05 -18.97
C LYS A 9 8.25 1.75 -19.62
N GLN A 10 9.36 1.77 -20.38
CA GLN A 10 9.91 0.58 -21.01
C GLN A 10 10.39 -0.43 -19.97
N PHE A 11 11.10 0.02 -18.94
CA PHE A 11 11.54 -0.83 -17.82
C PHE A 11 10.36 -1.50 -17.13
N PHE A 12 9.30 -0.74 -16.80
CA PHE A 12 8.10 -1.29 -16.19
C PHE A 12 7.46 -2.39 -17.06
N LYS A 13 7.42 -2.19 -18.37
CA LYS A 13 6.87 -3.17 -19.32
C LYS A 13 7.70 -4.46 -19.40
N GLU A 14 9.02 -4.36 -19.29
CA GLU A 14 9.94 -5.50 -19.40
C GLU A 14 10.05 -6.28 -18.08
N GLU A 15 10.13 -5.58 -16.95
CA GLU A 15 10.45 -6.15 -15.65
C GLU A 15 9.23 -6.34 -14.73
N GLY A 16 8.10 -5.70 -15.05
CA GLY A 16 6.85 -5.80 -14.29
C GLY A 16 6.83 -4.97 -13.00
N TYR A 17 7.82 -4.11 -12.76
CA TYR A 17 7.86 -3.18 -11.63
C TYR A 17 8.61 -1.89 -11.98
N LEU A 18 8.45 -0.85 -11.16
CA LEU A 18 9.19 0.41 -11.29
C LEU A 18 9.50 0.99 -9.90
N VAL A 19 10.74 1.44 -9.69
CA VAL A 19 11.15 2.16 -8.49
C VAL A 19 11.13 3.66 -8.76
N ILE A 20 10.48 4.42 -7.89
CA ILE A 20 10.44 5.88 -7.92
C ILE A 20 10.94 6.38 -6.56
N GLU A 21 12.11 7.00 -6.58
CA GLU A 21 12.73 7.58 -5.38
C GLU A 21 12.09 8.93 -5.05
N ASP A 22 12.16 9.32 -3.78
CA ASP A 22 11.70 10.63 -3.27
C ASP A 22 10.27 11.02 -3.68
N LEU A 23 9.39 10.01 -3.78
CA LEU A 23 7.99 10.20 -4.16
C LEU A 23 7.24 11.14 -3.20
N LEU A 24 7.53 11.04 -1.91
CA LEU A 24 6.95 11.83 -0.83
C LEU A 24 8.02 12.68 -0.16
N SER A 25 7.65 13.88 0.28
CA SER A 25 8.52 14.68 1.15
C SER A 25 8.62 14.08 2.55
N GLU A 26 9.60 14.50 3.35
CA GLU A 26 9.72 14.07 4.75
C GLU A 26 8.47 14.41 5.59
N GLU A 27 7.84 15.56 5.32
CA GLU A 27 6.60 15.97 5.98
C GLU A 27 5.44 15.04 5.60
N GLU A 28 5.31 14.71 4.31
CA GLU A 28 4.31 13.77 3.81
C GLU A 28 4.52 12.39 4.42
N VAL A 29 5.76 11.88 4.45
CA VAL A 29 6.10 10.61 5.10
C VAL A 29 5.73 10.64 6.60
N SER A 30 6.03 11.75 7.28
CA SER A 30 5.72 11.91 8.71
C SER A 30 4.21 11.85 8.97
N TYR A 31 3.39 12.44 8.09
CA TYR A 31 1.93 12.32 8.18
C TYR A 31 1.47 10.86 8.15
N TYR A 32 1.90 10.07 7.15
CA TYR A 32 1.48 8.66 7.05
C TYR A 32 2.03 7.81 8.20
N SER A 33 3.25 8.08 8.65
CA SER A 33 3.84 7.41 9.81
C SER A 33 3.02 7.63 11.08
N ASN A 34 2.64 8.88 11.36
CA ASN A 34 1.80 9.22 12.51
C ASN A 34 0.40 8.59 12.42
N LEU A 35 -0.20 8.64 11.23
CA LEU A 35 -1.49 8.01 10.99
C LEU A 35 -1.42 6.51 11.22
N TYR A 36 -0.37 5.85 10.71
CA TYR A 36 -0.23 4.41 10.88
C TYR A 36 0.00 4.04 12.35
N ASN A 37 0.86 4.77 13.07
CA ASN A 37 1.07 4.56 14.50
C ASN A 37 -0.22 4.72 15.30
N SER A 38 -1.10 5.65 14.91
CA SER A 38 -2.43 5.84 15.53
C SER A 38 -3.35 4.63 15.37
N PHE A 39 -3.17 3.83 14.30
CA PHE A 39 -3.86 2.54 14.19
C PHE A 39 -3.19 1.45 15.02
N LEU A 40 -1.85 1.43 15.06
CA LEU A 40 -1.08 0.41 15.78
C LEU A 40 -1.28 0.50 17.30
N ASP A 41 -1.35 1.71 17.84
CA ASP A 41 -1.61 1.99 19.26
C ASP A 41 -3.10 1.97 19.65
N ASN A 42 -3.98 1.74 18.67
CA ASN A 42 -5.45 1.71 18.80
C ASN A 42 -6.09 3.06 19.14
N SER A 43 -5.42 4.19 18.90
CA SER A 43 -6.06 5.51 18.92
C SER A 43 -7.16 5.61 17.85
N ILE A 44 -7.00 4.90 16.73
CA ILE A 44 -8.02 4.66 15.72
C ILE A 44 -8.38 3.17 15.74
N ASP A 45 -9.65 2.86 16.01
CA ASP A 45 -10.14 1.49 15.99
C ASP A 45 -10.21 0.94 14.55
N ALA A 46 -9.34 -0.03 14.27
CA ALA A 46 -9.29 -0.76 13.01
C ALA A 46 -9.63 -2.25 13.15
N LEU A 47 -10.19 -2.71 14.27
CA LEU A 47 -10.42 -4.13 14.55
C LEU A 47 -11.14 -4.87 13.42
N LYS A 48 -12.11 -4.21 12.76
CA LYS A 48 -12.86 -4.77 11.63
C LYS A 48 -11.99 -5.11 10.42
N TYR A 49 -10.90 -4.37 10.21
CA TYR A 49 -10.04 -4.49 9.03
C TYR A 49 -8.60 -4.90 9.37
N ARG A 50 -8.31 -5.13 10.65
CA ARG A 50 -6.99 -5.53 11.17
C ARG A 50 -6.88 -7.05 11.26
N SER A 51 -5.76 -7.60 10.82
CA SER A 51 -5.45 -9.02 10.95
C SER A 51 -3.94 -9.28 10.83
N ASP A 52 -3.51 -10.52 11.07
CA ASP A 52 -2.14 -10.97 10.82
C ASP A 52 -2.00 -11.55 9.40
N LEU A 53 -1.21 -10.88 8.56
CA LEU A 53 -0.92 -11.29 7.18
C LEU A 53 0.05 -12.48 7.10
N SER A 54 0.71 -12.86 8.19
CA SER A 54 1.61 -14.02 8.20
C SER A 54 0.89 -15.37 8.05
N GLY A 55 -0.43 -15.38 8.22
CA GLY A 55 -1.24 -16.61 8.22
C GLY A 55 -1.09 -17.45 9.49
N ASP A 56 -0.36 -16.95 10.50
CA ASP A 56 -0.29 -17.57 11.80
C ASP A 56 -1.53 -17.24 12.63
N SER A 57 -1.94 -18.18 13.47
CA SER A 57 -3.10 -18.03 14.39
C SER A 57 -2.65 -17.69 15.82
N THR A 58 -1.41 -17.21 15.97
CA THR A 58 -0.85 -16.78 17.24
C THR A 58 -1.59 -15.57 17.80
N LYS A 59 -1.52 -15.38 19.13
CA LYS A 59 -2.12 -14.22 19.80
C LYS A 59 -1.45 -12.89 19.43
N GLU A 60 -0.20 -12.94 19.00
CA GLU A 60 0.57 -11.76 18.57
C GLU A 60 0.68 -11.76 17.05
N GLU A 61 0.37 -10.62 16.44
CA GLU A 61 0.46 -10.43 15.00
C GLU A 61 1.93 -10.34 14.57
N LYS A 62 2.36 -11.24 13.68
CA LYS A 62 3.73 -11.22 13.14
C LYS A 62 3.89 -10.28 11.96
N ILE A 63 2.83 -10.08 11.19
CA ILE A 63 2.72 -9.06 10.16
C ILE A 63 1.35 -8.40 10.30
N THR A 64 1.27 -7.28 11.03
CA THR A 64 0.02 -6.54 11.17
C THR A 64 -0.36 -5.93 9.83
N GLN A 65 -1.55 -6.28 9.32
CA GLN A 65 -2.17 -5.60 8.19
C GLN A 65 -3.44 -4.88 8.61
N ILE A 66 -3.70 -3.74 7.96
CA ILE A 66 -4.96 -3.01 8.05
C ILE A 66 -5.46 -2.79 6.63
N MET A 67 -6.54 -3.48 6.29
CA MET A 67 -7.19 -3.35 4.99
C MET A 67 -8.05 -2.09 4.94
N VAL A 68 -8.14 -1.47 3.77
CA VAL A 68 -9.04 -0.34 3.49
C VAL A 68 -9.05 0.75 4.58
N PRO A 69 -7.88 1.23 5.07
CA PRO A 69 -7.80 2.29 6.09
C PRO A 69 -8.54 3.57 5.66
N SER A 70 -8.64 3.82 4.36
CA SER A 70 -9.47 4.89 3.78
C SER A 70 -10.95 4.82 4.16
N LYS A 71 -11.49 3.64 4.53
CA LYS A 71 -12.87 3.54 5.05
C LYS A 71 -13.00 4.04 6.49
N LEU A 72 -11.90 4.06 7.25
CA LEU A 72 -11.86 4.57 8.62
C LEU A 72 -11.44 6.05 8.64
N VAL A 73 -10.57 6.44 7.71
CA VAL A 73 -10.07 7.81 7.56
C VAL A 73 -10.23 8.24 6.08
N PRO A 74 -11.44 8.68 5.67
CA PRO A 74 -11.73 9.03 4.27
C PRO A 74 -10.87 10.15 3.70
N GLU A 75 -10.35 11.03 4.56
CA GLU A 75 -9.42 12.09 4.18
C GLU A 75 -8.15 11.54 3.55
N LEU A 76 -7.78 10.30 3.85
CA LEU A 76 -6.60 9.62 3.31
C LEU A 76 -6.60 9.60 1.77
N LEU A 77 -7.77 9.43 1.15
CA LEU A 77 -7.92 9.42 -0.31
C LEU A 77 -7.55 10.76 -0.98
N LYS A 78 -7.57 11.85 -0.21
CA LYS A 78 -7.21 13.20 -0.68
C LYS A 78 -5.74 13.53 -0.43
N GLN A 79 -5.01 12.65 0.25
CA GLN A 79 -3.61 12.87 0.61
C GLN A 79 -2.68 12.54 -0.56
N THR A 80 -1.47 13.07 -0.49
CA THR A 80 -0.54 13.10 -1.62
C THR A 80 -0.17 11.70 -2.16
N LEU A 81 -0.13 10.67 -1.33
CA LEU A 81 0.23 9.31 -1.74
C LEU A 81 -0.76 8.77 -2.75
N HIS A 82 -2.07 8.77 -2.43
CA HIS A 82 -3.12 8.31 -3.34
C HIS A 82 -3.17 9.12 -4.63
N GLN A 83 -3.00 10.44 -4.55
CA GLN A 83 -3.03 11.31 -5.73
C GLN A 83 -1.83 11.07 -6.67
N LYS A 84 -0.61 11.03 -6.12
CA LYS A 84 0.62 10.79 -6.90
C LYS A 84 0.65 9.37 -7.48
N THR A 85 0.30 8.37 -6.70
CA THR A 85 0.31 6.96 -7.15
C THR A 85 -0.76 6.68 -8.19
N LEU A 86 -1.97 7.26 -8.07
CA LEU A 86 -2.99 7.18 -9.10
C LEU A 86 -2.51 7.82 -10.41
N GLN A 87 -1.87 9.00 -10.33
CA GLN A 87 -1.29 9.65 -11.51
C GLN A 87 -0.23 8.76 -12.18
N ILE A 88 0.70 8.19 -11.40
CA ILE A 88 1.73 7.27 -11.89
C ILE A 88 1.11 6.04 -12.54
N ALA A 89 0.10 5.43 -11.89
CA ALA A 89 -0.58 4.26 -12.42
C ALA A 89 -1.27 4.57 -13.76
N LYS A 90 -1.92 5.73 -13.89
CA LYS A 90 -2.51 6.17 -15.16
C LYS A 90 -1.47 6.37 -16.26
N MET A 91 -0.31 6.93 -15.92
CA MET A 91 0.79 7.10 -16.88
C MET A 91 1.38 5.77 -17.37
N LEU A 92 1.32 4.71 -16.56
CA LEU A 92 1.83 3.38 -16.89
C LEU A 92 0.81 2.50 -17.61
N LEU A 93 -0.47 2.59 -17.22
CA LEU A 93 -1.48 1.59 -17.58
C LEU A 93 -2.69 2.15 -18.35
N GLY A 94 -2.94 3.47 -18.32
CA GLY A 94 -4.06 4.10 -19.02
C GLY A 94 -4.91 5.02 -18.13
N ASP A 95 -5.68 5.91 -18.74
CA ASP A 95 -6.45 6.94 -18.02
C ASP A 95 -7.66 6.40 -17.23
N ASP A 96 -8.10 5.17 -17.52
CA ASP A 96 -9.24 4.47 -16.92
C ASP A 96 -8.91 3.77 -15.59
N ILE A 97 -7.66 3.85 -15.13
CA ILE A 97 -7.25 3.31 -13.83
C ILE A 97 -7.92 4.06 -12.67
N GLU A 98 -8.39 3.29 -11.69
CA GLU A 98 -8.95 3.76 -10.42
C GLU A 98 -8.32 2.99 -9.24
N LEU A 99 -8.52 3.51 -8.03
CA LEU A 99 -8.10 2.84 -6.80
C LEU A 99 -9.04 1.67 -6.50
N ASP A 100 -8.52 0.45 -6.40
CA ASP A 100 -9.28 -0.72 -5.94
C ASP A 100 -9.36 -0.74 -4.39
N PHE A 101 -8.21 -0.81 -3.72
CA PHE A 101 -8.12 -0.72 -2.26
C PHE A 101 -6.76 -0.17 -1.82
N ASP A 102 -6.68 0.22 -0.55
CA ASP A 102 -5.44 0.54 0.14
C ASP A 102 -5.21 -0.37 1.34
N MET A 103 -3.95 -0.50 1.75
CA MET A 103 -3.54 -1.38 2.83
C MET A 103 -2.32 -0.80 3.54
N LEU A 104 -2.29 -0.91 4.87
CA LEU A 104 -1.10 -0.64 5.67
C LEU A 104 -0.52 -1.96 6.17
N ILE A 105 0.79 -2.18 5.99
CA ILE A 105 1.50 -3.39 6.46
C ILE A 105 2.64 -2.98 7.41
N ASN A 106 2.68 -3.60 8.58
CA ASN A 106 3.72 -3.43 9.58
C ASN A 106 4.40 -4.77 9.84
N LYS A 107 5.73 -4.77 9.74
CA LYS A 107 6.58 -5.91 10.06
C LYS A 107 7.39 -5.54 11.30
N PRO A 108 6.91 -5.89 12.52
CA PRO A 108 7.65 -5.58 13.73
C PRO A 108 9.02 -6.27 13.71
N PRO A 109 10.04 -5.67 14.34
CA PRO A 109 11.36 -6.28 14.41
C PRO A 109 11.27 -7.66 15.09
N TYR A 110 12.10 -8.59 14.63
CA TYR A 110 12.19 -9.96 15.18
C TYR A 110 10.93 -10.85 15.01
N SER A 111 9.98 -10.49 14.13
CA SER A 111 8.81 -11.35 13.84
C SER A 111 9.14 -12.64 13.07
N ASN A 112 10.35 -12.73 12.50
CA ASN A 112 10.89 -13.86 11.74
C ASN A 112 9.92 -14.46 10.70
N SER A 113 9.04 -13.62 10.14
CA SER A 113 8.00 -14.01 9.21
C SER A 113 8.29 -13.42 7.83
N ILE A 114 8.41 -14.30 6.84
CA ILE A 114 8.56 -13.90 5.45
C ILE A 114 7.19 -13.57 4.84
N THR A 115 7.17 -12.75 3.80
CA THR A 115 6.04 -12.74 2.85
C THR A 115 6.41 -13.73 1.74
N PRO A 116 5.74 -14.89 1.63
CA PRO A 116 6.07 -15.89 0.61
C PRO A 116 5.91 -15.33 -0.81
N TRP A 117 6.60 -15.95 -1.77
CA TRP A 117 6.42 -15.63 -3.18
C TRP A 117 4.97 -15.87 -3.63
N HIS A 118 4.37 -14.89 -4.28
CA HIS A 118 3.02 -14.97 -4.84
C HIS A 118 2.87 -13.98 -6.01
N GLN A 119 1.74 -14.06 -6.69
CA GLN A 119 1.26 -13.09 -7.66
C GLN A 119 -0.10 -12.59 -7.16
N ASP A 120 -0.27 -11.28 -6.99
CA ASP A 120 -1.49 -10.73 -6.40
C ASP A 120 -2.74 -11.12 -7.21
N VAL A 121 -2.66 -11.10 -8.54
CA VAL A 121 -3.77 -11.50 -9.43
C VAL A 121 -4.36 -12.88 -9.11
N ALA A 122 -3.60 -13.79 -8.52
CA ALA A 122 -4.09 -15.11 -8.14
C ALA A 122 -5.19 -15.06 -7.06
N TYR A 123 -5.31 -13.95 -6.31
CA TYR A 123 -6.39 -13.73 -5.35
C TYR A 123 -7.68 -13.20 -6.00
N TRP A 124 -7.60 -12.67 -7.23
CA TRP A 124 -8.76 -12.20 -8.00
C TRP A 124 -9.12 -13.23 -9.09
N ILE A 125 -9.67 -14.37 -8.65
CA ILE A 125 -10.01 -15.51 -9.52
C ILE A 125 -11.11 -15.16 -10.56
N ASP A 126 -11.97 -14.19 -10.23
CA ASP A 126 -13.05 -13.70 -11.08
C ASP A 126 -12.85 -12.20 -11.41
N MET A 127 -11.75 -11.86 -12.09
CA MET A 127 -11.64 -10.57 -12.78
C MET A 127 -12.57 -10.62 -14.02
N PRO A 128 -13.39 -9.58 -14.28
CA PRO A 128 -14.22 -9.53 -15.49
C PRO A 128 -13.41 -9.65 -16.79
#